data_AF-A0AAD6R6I5-F1
#
_entry.id   AF-A0AAD6R6I5-F1
#
_cell.length_a   1.000
_cell.length_b   1.000
_cell.length_c   1.000
_cell.angle_alpha   90.00
_cell.angle_beta   90.00
_cell.angle_gamma   90.00
#
_symmetry.space_group_name_H-M   'P 1'
#
loop_
_entity.id
_entity.type
_entity.pdbx_description
1 polymer ?
#
loop_
_entity_poly.entity_id
_entity_poly.type
_entity_poly.pdbx_seq_one_letter_code
_entity_poly.pdbx_strand_id
1 'polypeptide(L)'
;MFDRLTRSNKTSVKITKTRLEAVKKKKNSVIKHLKNDMADLIRTDHAYKAFCRAEGLLAEQNMIIYYNFIEQLCDCISSNLSLMNKQKYALLFNMLSTTYFLLFINSFFSCIISLTYSVLHEAS
;
A
#
# COMPACT_ATOMS: atom_id res chain seq x y z
N MET A 1 -14.30 28.81 -17.87
CA MET A 1 -13.21 27.85 -18.19
C MET A 1 -12.63 27.21 -16.92
N PHE A 2 -12.44 27.98 -15.86
CA PHE A 2 -11.95 27.55 -14.55
C PHE A 2 -12.79 26.43 -13.87
N ASP A 3 -14.13 26.52 -13.91
CA ASP A 3 -15.01 25.50 -13.32
C ASP A 3 -14.99 24.14 -14.02
N ARG A 4 -14.55 24.09 -15.28
CA ARG A 4 -14.41 22.82 -16.01
C ARG A 4 -13.18 22.03 -15.54
N LEU A 5 -12.09 22.72 -15.24
CA LEU A 5 -10.84 22.14 -14.75
C LEU A 5 -10.94 21.65 -13.30
N THR A 6 -11.72 22.35 -12.46
CA THR A 6 -11.98 21.89 -11.08
C THR A 6 -12.95 20.71 -11.05
N ARG A 7 -13.92 20.66 -11.97
CA ARG A 7 -14.86 19.54 -12.12
C ARG A 7 -14.18 18.27 -12.62
N SER A 8 -13.27 18.36 -13.59
CA SER A 8 -12.54 17.18 -14.09
C SER A 8 -11.67 16.54 -13.00
N ASN A 9 -10.96 17.36 -12.20
CA ASN A 9 -10.14 16.86 -11.08
C ASN A 9 -10.98 16.17 -9.99
N LYS A 10 -12.13 16.76 -9.61
CA LYS A 10 -13.05 16.14 -8.65
C LYS A 10 -13.61 14.80 -9.15
N THR A 11 -13.94 14.71 -10.44
CA THR A 11 -14.41 13.45 -11.05
C THR A 11 -13.30 12.40 -11.09
N SER A 12 -12.08 12.78 -11.49
CA SER A 12 -10.92 11.88 -11.51
C SER A 12 -10.59 11.32 -10.13
N VAL A 13 -10.60 12.17 -9.08
CA VAL A 13 -10.39 11.71 -7.69
C VAL A 13 -11.46 10.70 -7.28
N LYS A 14 -12.75 10.96 -7.57
CA LYS A 14 -13.84 10.02 -7.25
C LYS A 14 -13.66 8.67 -7.95
N ILE A 15 -13.30 8.67 -9.23
CA ILE A 15 -13.04 7.44 -10.00
C ILE A 15 -11.86 6.68 -9.39
N THR A 16 -10.76 7.37 -9.06
CA THR A 16 -9.59 6.75 -8.42
C THR A 16 -9.96 6.11 -7.09
N LYS A 17 -10.69 6.80 -6.22
CA LYS A 17 -11.15 6.23 -4.94
C LYS A 17 -12.01 4.99 -5.13
N THR A 18 -12.97 5.03 -6.06
CA THR A 18 -13.83 3.87 -6.36
C THR A 18 -13.01 2.66 -6.82
N ARG A 19 -11.97 2.89 -7.64
CA ARG A 19 -11.05 1.84 -8.07
C ARG A 19 -10.21 1.30 -6.91
N LEU A 20 -9.70 2.17 -6.05
CA LEU A 20 -8.94 1.77 -4.85
C LEU A 20 -9.78 0.90 -3.93
N GLU A 21 -11.04 1.27 -3.67
CA GLU A 21 -11.97 0.46 -2.88
C GLU A 21 -12.16 -0.94 -3.44
N ALA A 22 -12.38 -1.06 -4.75
CA ALA A 22 -12.54 -2.35 -5.41
C ALA A 22 -11.26 -3.22 -5.27
N VAL A 23 -10.09 -2.62 -5.46
CA VAL A 23 -8.81 -3.33 -5.31
C VAL A 23 -8.56 -3.74 -3.85
N LYS A 24 -8.79 -2.85 -2.88
CA LYS A 24 -8.65 -3.16 -1.45
C LYS A 24 -9.58 -4.31 -1.04
N LYS A 25 -10.83 -4.33 -1.52
CA LYS A 25 -11.77 -5.44 -1.27
C LYS A 25 -11.25 -6.78 -1.81
N LYS A 26 -10.71 -6.79 -3.03
CA LYS A 26 -10.08 -7.99 -3.61
C LYS A 26 -8.89 -8.45 -2.77
N LYS A 27 -8.01 -7.53 -2.38
CA LYS A 27 -6.81 -7.81 -1.57
C LYS A 27 -7.19 -8.36 -0.18
N ASN A 28 -8.20 -7.80 0.48
CA ASN A 28 -8.71 -8.31 1.75
C ASN A 28 -9.26 -9.75 1.64
N SER A 29 -9.89 -10.10 0.51
CA SER A 29 -10.30 -11.48 0.26
C SER A 29 -9.11 -12.42 0.15
N VAL A 30 -8.03 -12.00 -0.53
CA VAL A 30 -6.79 -12.78 -0.65
C VAL A 30 -6.11 -12.94 0.71
N ILE A 31 -6.01 -11.86 1.50
CA ILE A 31 -5.47 -11.88 2.88
C ILE A 31 -6.23 -12.88 3.74
N LYS A 32 -7.57 -12.88 3.69
CA LYS A 32 -8.38 -13.85 4.44
C LYS A 32 -8.09 -15.29 4.01
N HIS A 33 -7.99 -15.53 2.71
CA HIS A 33 -7.66 -16.85 2.18
C HIS A 33 -6.27 -17.32 2.62
N LEU A 34 -5.25 -16.46 2.50
CA LEU A 34 -3.88 -16.77 2.92
C LEU A 34 -3.78 -17.08 4.41
N LYS A 35 -4.48 -16.31 5.27
CA LYS A 35 -4.51 -16.60 6.72
C LYS A 35 -5.10 -17.97 7.04
N ASN A 36 -6.19 -18.33 6.37
CA ASN A 36 -6.82 -19.64 6.56
C ASN A 36 -5.91 -20.78 6.08
N ASP A 37 -5.33 -20.63 4.89
CA ASP A 37 -4.42 -21.62 4.31
C ASP A 37 -3.16 -21.80 5.15
N MET A 38 -2.58 -20.70 5.67
CA MET A 38 -1.49 -20.76 6.65
C MET A 38 -1.88 -21.55 7.90
N ALA A 39 -3.07 -21.31 8.46
CA ALA A 39 -3.53 -22.03 9.64
C ALA A 39 -3.66 -23.55 9.38
N ASP A 40 -4.17 -23.94 8.22
CA ASP A 40 -4.27 -25.34 7.82
C ASP A 40 -2.89 -25.98 7.59
N LEU A 41 -1.97 -25.26 6.96
CA LEU A 41 -0.59 -25.72 6.76
C LEU A 41 0.15 -25.92 8.09
N ILE A 42 -0.02 -25.00 9.04
CA ILE A 42 0.57 -25.12 10.39
C ILE A 42 -0.02 -26.34 11.12
N ARG A 43 -1.34 -26.53 11.06
CA ARG A 43 -2.02 -27.67 11.70
C ARG A 43 -1.61 -29.02 11.12
N THR A 44 -1.15 -29.05 9.87
CA THR A 44 -0.72 -30.26 9.16
C THR A 44 0.80 -30.41 9.10
N ASP A 45 1.54 -29.67 9.92
CA ASP A 45 3.01 -29.72 10.04
C ASP A 45 3.79 -29.35 8.76
N HIS A 46 3.23 -28.45 7.95
CA HIS A 46 3.85 -27.91 6.74
C HIS A 46 4.41 -26.50 6.96
N ALA A 47 5.24 -26.33 8.00
CA ALA A 47 5.73 -25.02 8.46
C ALA A 47 6.42 -24.19 7.36
N TYR A 48 7.27 -24.81 6.53
CA TYR A 48 7.93 -24.11 5.41
C TYR A 48 6.94 -23.54 4.38
N LYS A 49 5.91 -24.31 4.02
CA LYS A 49 4.86 -23.82 3.09
C LYS A 49 4.05 -22.69 3.72
N ALA A 50 3.77 -22.77 5.02
CA ALA A 50 3.09 -21.71 5.76
C ALA A 50 3.92 -20.42 5.78
N PHE A 51 5.25 -20.54 5.93
CA PHE A 51 6.18 -19.41 5.83
C PHE A 51 6.12 -18.75 4.44
N CYS A 52 6.18 -19.52 3.35
CA CYS A 52 6.03 -18.94 2.00
C CYS A 52 4.68 -18.22 1.81
N ARG A 53 3.60 -18.72 2.44
CA ARG A 53 2.29 -18.01 2.41
C ARG A 53 2.30 -16.73 3.25
N ALA A 54 3.09 -16.67 4.32
CA ALA A 54 3.26 -15.47 5.12
C ALA A 54 3.95 -14.33 4.33
N GLU A 55 4.91 -14.64 3.47
CA GLU A 55 5.53 -13.64 2.58
C GLU A 55 4.50 -13.04 1.61
N GLY A 56 3.68 -13.89 0.98
CA GLY A 56 2.58 -13.45 0.13
C GLY A 56 1.56 -12.60 0.90
N LEU A 57 1.24 -12.97 2.15
CA LEU A 57 0.34 -12.22 3.02
C LEU A 57 0.88 -10.82 3.32
N LEU A 58 2.17 -10.72 3.66
CA LEU A 58 2.85 -9.45 3.94
C LEU A 58 2.82 -8.53 2.71
N ALA A 59 3.10 -9.06 1.52
CA ALA A 59 3.03 -8.29 0.28
C ALA A 59 1.63 -7.70 0.06
N GLU A 60 0.57 -8.47 0.32
CA GLU A 60 -0.81 -7.99 0.17
C GLU A 60 -1.20 -6.94 1.22
N GLN A 61 -0.72 -7.08 2.46
CA GLN A 61 -0.93 -6.07 3.49
C GLN A 61 -0.21 -4.76 3.16
N ASN A 62 1.03 -4.84 2.67
CA ASN A 62 1.79 -3.66 2.24
C ASN A 62 1.06 -2.91 1.10
N MET A 63 0.49 -3.63 0.13
CA MET A 63 -0.30 -3.02 -0.94
C MET A 63 -1.51 -2.25 -0.41
N ILE A 64 -2.21 -2.75 0.60
CA ILE A 64 -3.31 -2.02 1.23
C ILE A 64 -2.83 -0.73 1.89
N ILE A 65 -1.68 -0.74 2.56
CA ILE A 65 -1.08 0.46 3.16
C ILE A 65 -0.82 1.52 2.08
N TYR A 66 -0.23 1.11 0.94
CA TYR A 66 -0.01 2.03 -0.19
C TYR A 66 -1.31 2.57 -0.78
N TYR A 67 -2.34 1.75 -0.94
CA TYR A 67 -3.64 2.22 -1.44
C TYR A 67 -4.35 3.19 -0.49
N ASN A 68 -4.26 2.95 0.82
CA ASN A 68 -4.77 3.90 1.82
C ASN A 68 -4.01 5.23 1.79
N PHE A 69 -2.70 5.19 1.54
CA PHE A 69 -1.91 6.40 1.37
C PHE A 69 -2.32 7.19 0.11
N ILE A 70 -2.53 6.51 -1.03
CA ILE A 70 -3.04 7.16 -2.25
C ILE A 70 -4.42 7.78 -2.03
N GLU A 71 -5.27 7.15 -1.24
CA GLU A 71 -6.56 7.71 -0.87
C GLU A 71 -6.43 9.00 -0.02
N GLN A 72 -5.54 9.00 0.97
CA GLN A 72 -5.23 10.20 1.78
C GLN A 72 -4.65 11.33 0.92
N LEU A 73 -3.80 11.00 -0.06
CA LEU A 73 -3.31 11.95 -1.05
C LEU A 73 -4.45 12.57 -1.86
N CYS A 74 -5.39 11.74 -2.32
CA CYS A 74 -6.56 12.21 -3.05
C CYS A 74 -7.44 13.14 -2.21
N ASP A 75 -7.58 12.88 -0.91
CA ASP A 75 -8.27 13.76 0.03
C ASP A 75 -7.55 15.08 0.23
N CYS A 76 -6.23 15.05 0.42
CA CYS A 76 -5.40 16.24 0.56
C CYS A 76 -5.47 17.13 -0.69
N ILE A 77 -5.39 16.55 -1.88
CA ILE A 77 -5.56 17.29 -3.14
C ILE A 77 -6.96 17.91 -3.20
N SER A 78 -7.99 17.12 -2.88
CA SER A 78 -9.39 17.58 -2.96
C SER A 78 -9.69 18.74 -2.02
N SER A 79 -9.14 18.73 -0.81
CA SER A 79 -9.33 19.78 0.20
C SER A 79 -8.51 21.04 -0.10
N ASN A 80 -7.33 20.90 -0.71
CA ASN A 80 -6.43 22.01 -1.00
C ASN A 80 -6.53 22.56 -2.43
N LEU A 81 -7.42 22.04 -3.28
CA LEU A 81 -7.62 22.49 -4.67
C LEU A 81 -7.82 24.01 -4.82
N SER A 82 -8.45 24.67 -3.84
CA SER A 82 -8.64 26.14 -3.82
C SER A 82 -7.37 26.91 -3.46
N LEU A 83 -6.50 26.34 -2.62
CA LEU A 83 -5.21 26.91 -2.20
C LEU A 83 -4.10 26.64 -3.23
N MET A 84 -4.09 25.45 -3.84
CA MET A 84 -3.16 25.05 -4.90
C MET A 84 -3.31 25.91 -6.16
N ASN A 85 -4.50 26.47 -6.40
CA ASN A 85 -4.72 27.44 -7.48
C ASN A 85 -4.08 28.82 -7.22
N LYS A 86 -3.59 29.08 -6.00
CA LYS A 86 -2.97 30.37 -5.62
C LYS A 86 -1.46 30.27 -5.33
N GLN A 87 -0.88 29.10 -5.04
CA GLN A 87 0.54 28.95 -4.70
C GLN A 87 1.20 27.73 -5.38
N LYS A 88 2.43 27.95 -5.88
CA LYS A 88 3.26 26.99 -6.63
C LYS A 88 3.50 25.69 -5.84
N TYR A 89 2.97 24.60 -6.40
CA TYR A 89 3.03 23.15 -6.15
C TYR A 89 4.33 22.49 -5.59
N ALA A 90 5.38 23.21 -5.26
CA ALA A 90 6.71 22.64 -5.03
C ALA A 90 6.92 22.05 -3.61
N LEU A 91 6.32 22.64 -2.57
CA LEU A 91 6.61 22.24 -1.18
C LEU A 91 5.86 20.98 -0.73
N LEU A 92 4.62 20.79 -1.20
CA LEU A 92 3.83 19.59 -0.92
C LEU A 92 4.39 18.35 -1.63
N PHE A 93 4.90 18.51 -2.85
CA PHE A 93 5.52 17.42 -3.60
C PHE A 93 6.81 16.92 -2.91
N ASN A 94 7.60 17.85 -2.37
CA ASN A 94 8.85 17.51 -1.67
C ASN A 94 8.59 16.76 -0.35
N MET A 95 7.63 17.20 0.47
CA MET A 95 7.29 16.46 1.70
C MET A 95 6.75 15.06 1.42
N LEU A 96 5.90 14.91 0.39
CA LEU A 96 5.34 13.62 0.00
C LEU A 96 6.39 12.65 -0.54
N SER A 97 7.34 13.15 -1.34
CA SER A 97 8.45 12.35 -1.87
C SER A 97 9.37 11.84 -0.76
N THR A 98 9.71 12.67 0.23
CA THR A 98 10.55 12.26 1.36
C THR A 98 9.88 11.19 2.24
N THR A 99 8.57 11.32 2.50
CA THR A 99 7.82 10.25 3.20
C THR A 99 7.70 8.96 2.40
N TYR A 100 7.56 9.05 1.08
CA TYR A 100 7.48 7.89 0.18
C TYR A 100 8.81 7.13 0.14
N PHE A 101 9.92 7.86 0.09
CA PHE A 101 11.27 7.29 0.13
C PHE A 101 11.55 6.58 1.46
N LEU A 102 11.18 7.18 2.59
CA LEU A 102 11.38 6.57 3.93
C LEU A 102 10.50 5.33 4.17
N LEU A 103 9.26 5.33 3.67
CA LEU A 103 8.38 4.14 3.74
C LEU A 103 8.89 3.01 2.84
N PHE A 104 9.37 3.34 1.64
CA PHE A 104 9.94 2.38 0.70
C PHE A 104 11.22 1.74 1.26
N ILE A 105 12.13 2.53 1.84
CA ILE A 105 13.36 2.05 2.50
C ILE A 105 13.02 1.14 3.68
N ASN A 106 12.07 1.51 4.55
CA ASN A 106 11.70 0.67 5.71
C ASN A 106 11.09 -0.68 5.30
N SER A 107 10.25 -0.69 4.27
CA SER A 107 9.62 -1.93 3.78
C SER A 107 10.65 -2.85 3.11
N PHE A 108 11.66 -2.30 2.43
CA PHE A 108 12.74 -3.05 1.81
C PHE A 108 13.74 -3.62 2.84
N PHE A 109 14.14 -2.83 3.84
CA PHE A 109 15.06 -3.27 4.89
C PHE A 109 14.46 -4.37 5.78
N SER A 110 13.17 -4.29 6.11
CA SER A 110 12.49 -5.35 6.87
C SER A 110 12.44 -6.68 6.11
N CYS A 111 12.28 -6.63 4.78
CA CYS A 111 12.26 -7.81 3.92
C CYS A 111 13.65 -8.47 3.80
N ILE A 112 14.70 -7.66 3.64
CA ILE A 112 16.10 -8.12 3.60
C ILE A 112 16.50 -8.77 4.94
N ILE A 113 16.13 -8.17 6.07
CA ILE A 113 16.43 -8.72 7.40
C ILE A 113 15.72 -10.06 7.60
N SER A 114 14.44 -10.18 7.23
CA SER A 114 13.74 -11.48 7.31
C SER A 114 14.39 -12.54 6.41
N LEU A 115 14.81 -12.19 5.19
CA LEU A 115 15.48 -13.12 4.28
C LEU A 115 16.84 -13.60 4.82
N THR A 116 17.64 -12.69 5.40
CA THR A 116 18.96 -13.07 5.94
C THR A 116 18.84 -13.94 7.18
N TYR A 117 17.85 -13.68 8.05
CA TYR A 117 17.58 -14.56 9.20
C TYR A 117 17.11 -15.96 8.79
N SER A 118 16.27 -16.07 7.77
CA SER A 118 15.79 -17.37 7.26
C SER A 118 16.91 -18.19 6.61
N VAL A 119 17.76 -17.58 5.79
CA VAL A 119 18.89 -18.28 5.16
C VAL A 119 19.96 -18.71 6.18
N LEU A 120 20.17 -17.93 7.25
CA LEU A 120 21.15 -18.26 8.29
C LEU A 120 20.71 -19.45 9.18
N HIS A 121 19.40 -19.59 9.43
CA HIS A 121 18.86 -20.69 10.24
C HIS A 121 18.77 -22.01 9.47
N GLU A 122 18.68 -21.98 8.14
CA GLU A 122 18.64 -23.19 7.30
C GLU A 122 20.05 -23.73 6.99
N ALA A 123 21.10 -22.96 7.31
CA ALA A 123 22.51 -23.33 7.15
C ALA A 123 23.21 -23.79 8.47
N SER A 124 22.48 -23.83 9.59
CA SER A 124 22.93 -24.34 10.90
C SER A 124 22.26 -25.66 11.26
#